data_AF-A0A4P9Y9J6-F1
#
_entry.id   AF-A0A4P9Y9J6-F1
#
_cell.length_a   1.000
_cell.length_b   1.000
_cell.length_c   1.000
_cell.angle_alpha   90.00
_cell.angle_beta   90.00
_cell.angle_gamma   90.00
#
_symmetry.space_group_name_H-M   'P 1'
#
loop_
_entity.id
_entity.type
_entity.pdbx_description
1 polymer ?
#
loop_
_entity_poly.entity_id
_entity_poly.type
_entity_poly.pdbx_seq_one_letter_code
_entity_poly.pdbx_strand_id
1 'polypeptide(L)'
;SAAHYVGYVEDEESVEAIMRKFEELERLQQELSLGKEGPDGPMDSGHAGLTEEQLVEVFRRTSSFTLRSALTRSMVEDADLAWELNVLNEEMDAEFIPEQGVVEDDEDEDYFDDEWPMSSGNGKRRPSSGGARRRLLNRQALLERYREIRVQDQAGNVYTLKKKTHLLDPSLPTYSRLPPPPIPASWARRIVPLEEQDIPLSSPGSNIISIHQVISLDFAQLPRTYQAIYADPPLLLDGEPKHPSKLSLEDFSRLPLEPQIVPGGFLFVWTPKALIARMLKVTTAWGLRYVENICWVKLDAAHHTIHGGLSTTIGESKMTLLILRKEGDLELRHQRSPDVVFDFVVPRLPGQVRDEKPSFLYKVIETLLPGAKWTEGAEAGQGFLELWAMHPRGRPGWTTVHE
;
A
#
# COMPACT_ATOMS: atom_id res chain seq x y z
N SER A 1 12.83 -28.25 31.09
CA SER A 1 12.42 -29.64 30.80
C SER A 1 11.04 -29.62 30.13
N ALA A 2 10.79 -30.49 29.14
CA ALA A 2 9.52 -30.51 28.38
C ALA A 2 8.29 -30.87 29.24
N ALA A 3 8.51 -31.46 30.41
CA ALA A 3 7.48 -31.81 31.38
C ALA A 3 6.66 -30.59 31.89
N HIS A 4 7.19 -29.37 31.84
CA HIS A 4 6.49 -28.17 32.31
C HIS A 4 5.45 -27.61 31.33
N TYR A 5 5.39 -28.10 30.09
CA TYR A 5 4.52 -27.57 29.03
C TYR A 5 3.22 -28.36 28.83
N VAL A 6 2.98 -29.40 29.63
CA VAL A 6 1.87 -30.37 29.48
C VAL A 6 0.48 -29.78 29.79
N GLY A 7 0.37 -28.48 30.10
CA GLY A 7 -0.91 -27.80 30.36
C GLY A 7 -1.05 -26.42 29.73
N TYR A 8 -0.15 -26.04 28.82
CA TYR A 8 -0.22 -24.75 28.13
C TYR A 8 -1.14 -24.84 26.90
N VAL A 9 -2.02 -23.85 26.77
CA VAL A 9 -2.91 -23.62 25.63
C VAL A 9 -2.53 -22.26 25.06
N GLU A 10 -2.28 -22.19 23.75
CA GLU A 10 -1.97 -20.92 23.07
C GLU A 10 -3.25 -20.21 22.61
N ASP A 11 -3.19 -18.88 22.52
CA ASP A 11 -4.36 -18.02 22.26
C ASP A 11 -5.02 -18.26 20.89
N GLU A 12 -4.33 -18.92 19.95
CA GLU A 12 -4.82 -19.26 18.61
C GLU A 12 -5.34 -20.70 18.47
N GLU A 13 -5.29 -21.52 19.54
CA GLU A 13 -5.80 -22.89 19.48
C GLU A 13 -7.34 -22.95 19.53
N SER A 14 -7.94 -23.69 18.60
CA SER A 14 -9.39 -23.86 18.55
C SER A 14 -9.91 -24.67 19.74
N VAL A 15 -11.13 -24.37 20.19
CA VAL A 15 -11.78 -25.05 21.33
C VAL A 15 -11.87 -26.57 21.13
N GLU A 16 -12.07 -27.03 19.90
CA GLU A 16 -12.10 -28.47 19.56
C GLU A 16 -10.73 -29.14 19.75
N ALA A 17 -9.64 -28.46 19.40
CA ALA A 17 -8.28 -28.97 19.59
C ALA A 17 -7.93 -29.08 21.08
N ILE A 18 -8.35 -28.09 21.88
CA ILE A 18 -8.17 -28.08 23.33
C ILE A 18 -8.92 -29.26 23.98
N MET A 19 -10.19 -29.47 23.62
CA MET A 19 -11.00 -30.57 24.16
C MET A 19 -10.42 -31.95 23.83
N ARG A 20 -9.88 -32.13 22.62
CA ARG A 20 -9.23 -33.37 22.20
C ARG A 20 -7.95 -33.68 23.00
N LYS A 21 -7.17 -32.66 23.34
CA LYS A 21 -5.99 -32.81 24.20
C LYS A 21 -6.37 -33.29 25.60
N PHE A 22 -7.45 -32.74 26.17
CA PHE A 22 -7.95 -33.18 27.48
C PHE A 22 -8.49 -34.62 27.45
N GLU A 23 -9.19 -35.01 26.39
CA GLU A 23 -9.69 -36.39 26.19
C GLU A 23 -8.53 -37.41 26.11
N GLU A 24 -7.47 -37.09 25.36
CA GLU A 24 -6.29 -37.96 25.27
C GLU A 24 -5.51 -38.04 26.59
N LEU A 25 -5.43 -36.94 27.34
CA LEU A 25 -4.79 -36.90 28.65
C LEU A 25 -5.55 -37.79 29.65
N GLU A 26 -6.88 -37.73 29.65
CA GLU A 26 -7.74 -38.56 30.49
C GLU A 26 -7.61 -40.05 30.12
N ARG A 27 -7.54 -40.36 28.82
CA ARG A 27 -7.31 -41.74 28.33
C ARG A 27 -5.97 -42.30 28.81
N LEU A 28 -4.90 -41.53 28.75
CA LEU A 28 -3.58 -41.95 29.23
C LEU A 28 -3.56 -42.13 30.74
N GLN A 29 -4.23 -41.26 31.50
CA GLN A 29 -4.40 -41.44 32.95
C GLN A 29 -5.18 -42.72 33.26
N GLN A 30 -6.21 -43.05 32.49
CA GLN A 30 -6.97 -44.29 32.64
C GLN A 30 -6.11 -45.53 32.31
N GLU A 31 -5.37 -45.52 31.21
CA GLU A 31 -4.44 -46.61 30.85
C GLU A 31 -3.36 -46.85 31.92
N LEU A 32 -2.86 -45.77 32.54
CA LEU A 32 -1.87 -45.85 33.63
C LEU A 32 -2.48 -46.29 34.96
N SER A 33 -3.74 -45.93 35.23
CA SER A 33 -4.46 -46.39 36.42
C SER A 33 -4.76 -47.89 36.38
N LEU A 34 -5.00 -48.43 35.18
CA LEU A 34 -5.21 -49.87 34.94
C LEU A 34 -3.92 -50.70 35.02
N GLY A 35 -2.75 -50.06 34.93
CA GLY A 35 -1.43 -50.71 35.02
C GLY A 35 -0.82 -50.79 36.43
N LYS A 36 -1.46 -50.20 37.46
CA LYS A 36 -1.00 -50.22 38.85
C LYS A 36 -1.91 -51.09 39.74
N GLU A 37 -1.65 -52.39 39.76
CA GLU A 37 -2.03 -53.26 40.90
C GLU A 37 -0.75 -53.80 41.56
N GLY A 38 -0.41 -53.25 42.74
CA GLY A 38 0.66 -53.75 43.63
C GLY A 38 1.06 -52.73 44.71
N PRO A 39 1.27 -53.12 45.99
CA PRO A 39 0.77 -52.36 47.16
C PRO A 39 1.80 -51.51 47.95
N ASP A 40 1.24 -50.64 48.81
CA ASP A 40 1.76 -49.93 50.01
C ASP A 40 2.66 -48.67 49.88
N GLY A 41 2.17 -47.56 50.45
CA GLY A 41 2.96 -46.38 50.86
C GLY A 41 2.17 -45.05 50.84
N PRO A 42 2.32 -44.14 51.83
CA PRO A 42 1.25 -43.23 52.28
C PRO A 42 1.04 -41.96 51.44
N MET A 43 -0.18 -41.45 51.54
CA MET A 43 -0.67 -40.18 50.98
C MET A 43 0.20 -38.98 51.42
N ASP A 44 0.82 -38.32 50.44
CA ASP A 44 1.22 -36.92 50.54
C ASP A 44 0.37 -36.09 49.56
N SER A 45 -0.26 -35.07 50.12
CA SER A 45 -1.17 -34.16 49.45
C SER A 45 -0.39 -33.10 48.68
N GLY A 46 -0.12 -33.39 47.40
CA GLY A 46 0.43 -32.43 46.46
C GLY A 46 0.70 -33.11 45.12
N HIS A 47 -0.15 -32.86 44.11
CA HIS A 47 0.06 -33.23 42.70
C HIS A 47 0.88 -34.52 42.46
N ALA A 48 0.39 -35.68 42.91
CA ALA A 48 0.90 -36.97 42.49
C ALA A 48 0.38 -37.27 41.05
N GLY A 49 1.17 -37.68 40.07
CA GLY A 49 2.55 -38.15 40.09
C GLY A 49 2.78 -38.94 38.80
N LEU A 50 2.91 -38.23 37.69
CA LEU A 50 3.57 -38.75 36.49
C LEU A 50 5.06 -38.48 36.67
N THR A 51 5.89 -39.51 36.49
CA THR A 51 7.36 -39.31 36.45
C THR A 51 7.71 -38.33 35.34
N GLU A 52 8.84 -37.63 35.46
CA GLU A 52 9.27 -36.64 34.47
C GLU A 52 9.34 -37.24 33.05
N GLU A 53 9.74 -38.50 32.93
CA GLU A 53 9.76 -39.26 31.68
C GLU A 53 8.35 -39.54 31.13
N GLN A 54 7.38 -39.80 32.01
CA GLN A 54 5.98 -40.00 31.62
C GLN A 54 5.31 -38.70 31.17
N LEU A 55 5.66 -37.55 31.79
CA LEU A 55 5.21 -36.24 31.35
C LEU A 55 5.78 -35.87 29.98
N VAL A 56 7.02 -36.28 29.69
CA VAL A 56 7.65 -36.09 28.38
C VAL A 56 6.97 -36.95 27.30
N GLU A 57 6.58 -38.18 27.60
CA GLU A 57 5.89 -39.05 26.64
C GLU A 57 4.44 -38.60 26.39
N VAL A 58 3.74 -38.08 27.41
CA VAL A 58 2.44 -37.42 27.25
C VAL A 58 2.59 -36.21 26.32
N PHE A 59 3.57 -35.33 26.58
CA PHE A 59 3.87 -34.17 25.72
C PHE A 59 4.16 -34.57 24.27
N ARG A 60 4.90 -35.67 24.05
CA ARG A 60 5.27 -36.15 22.71
C ARG A 60 4.06 -36.66 21.90
N ARG A 61 3.03 -37.18 22.58
CA ARG A 61 1.83 -37.72 21.93
C ARG A 61 0.74 -36.68 21.74
N THR A 62 0.56 -35.77 22.70
CA THR A 62 -0.55 -34.81 22.72
C THR A 62 -0.21 -33.44 22.15
N SER A 63 1.08 -33.11 21.99
CA SER A 63 1.47 -31.83 21.40
C SER A 63 1.76 -31.96 19.90
N SER A 64 1.04 -31.16 19.10
CA SER A 64 1.48 -30.70 17.77
C SER A 64 2.68 -29.73 17.86
N PHE A 65 3.13 -29.43 19.08
CA PHE A 65 4.21 -28.52 19.41
C PHE A 65 5.55 -29.25 19.32
N THR A 66 6.26 -29.05 18.22
CA THR A 66 7.63 -29.58 18.08
C THR A 66 8.55 -28.94 19.12
N LEU A 67 9.39 -29.76 19.77
CA LEU A 67 10.48 -29.37 20.69
C LEU A 67 11.36 -28.20 20.22
N ARG A 68 11.28 -27.80 18.95
CA ARG A 68 11.97 -26.65 18.35
C ARG A 68 11.46 -25.31 18.87
N SER A 69 10.16 -25.10 19.01
CA SER A 69 9.57 -23.79 19.41
C SER A 69 10.03 -23.34 20.81
N ALA A 70 10.22 -24.29 21.73
CA ALA A 70 10.75 -23.99 23.07
C ALA A 70 12.26 -23.67 23.09
N LEU A 71 13.05 -24.20 22.15
CA LEU A 71 14.47 -23.84 21.98
C LEU A 71 14.63 -22.44 21.37
N THR A 72 13.65 -21.99 20.57
CA THR A 72 13.64 -20.67 19.93
C THR A 72 13.66 -19.52 20.95
N ARG A 73 13.03 -19.69 22.12
CA ARG A 73 12.97 -18.60 23.13
C ARG A 73 14.22 -18.46 23.99
N SER A 74 15.07 -19.50 24.06
CA SER A 74 16.29 -19.48 24.89
C SER A 74 17.55 -19.03 24.15
N MET A 75 17.51 -18.86 22.82
CA MET A 75 18.70 -18.57 22.00
C MET A 75 18.55 -17.32 21.11
N VAL A 76 17.73 -16.35 21.52
CA VAL A 76 17.56 -15.10 20.75
C VAL A 76 18.66 -14.10 21.10
N GLU A 77 19.85 -14.29 20.53
CA GLU A 77 20.83 -13.22 20.34
C GLU A 77 21.34 -13.09 18.89
N ASP A 78 20.96 -13.98 17.96
CA ASP A 78 21.38 -13.90 16.55
C ASP A 78 20.19 -13.72 15.58
N ALA A 79 20.22 -12.61 14.83
CA ALA A 79 19.17 -12.18 13.90
C ALA A 79 19.00 -13.07 12.66
N ASP A 80 20.03 -13.84 12.29
CA ASP A 80 20.02 -14.64 11.07
C ASP A 80 19.21 -15.94 11.22
N LEU A 81 19.11 -16.49 12.44
CA LEU A 81 18.29 -17.68 12.72
C LEU A 81 16.79 -17.38 12.81
N ALA A 82 16.42 -16.13 13.09
CA ALA A 82 15.01 -15.69 13.11
C ALA A 82 14.40 -15.70 11.71
N TRP A 83 15.20 -15.38 10.68
CA TRP A 83 14.77 -15.40 9.29
C TRP A 83 14.58 -16.83 8.78
N GLU A 84 15.50 -17.74 9.13
CA GLU A 84 15.43 -19.15 8.74
C GLU A 84 14.24 -19.89 9.38
N LEU A 85 13.83 -19.48 10.59
CA LEU A 85 12.66 -20.03 11.27
C LEU A 85 11.33 -19.47 10.75
N ASN A 86 11.27 -18.20 10.32
CA ASN A 86 10.07 -17.64 9.69
C ASN A 86 9.72 -18.38 8.39
N VAL A 87 10.74 -18.72 7.60
CA VAL A 87 10.59 -19.49 6.35
C VAL A 87 10.10 -20.92 6.61
N LEU A 88 10.51 -21.54 7.72
CA LEU A 88 10.04 -22.88 8.10
C LEU A 88 8.62 -22.88 8.70
N ASN A 89 8.21 -21.79 9.35
CA ASN A 89 6.84 -21.64 9.87
C ASN A 89 5.84 -21.46 8.72
N GLU A 90 6.21 -20.67 7.70
CA GLU A 90 5.44 -20.55 6.44
C GLU A 90 5.30 -21.90 5.70
N GLU A 91 6.32 -22.78 5.78
CA GLU A 91 6.24 -24.14 5.21
C GLU A 91 5.26 -25.06 5.96
N MET A 92 5.01 -24.84 7.26
CA MET A 92 4.13 -25.70 8.06
C MET A 92 2.67 -25.23 8.01
N ASP A 93 2.43 -23.92 7.96
CA ASP A 93 1.08 -23.34 7.76
C ASP A 93 0.52 -23.66 6.36
N ALA A 94 1.40 -23.89 5.38
CA ALA A 94 1.03 -24.38 4.05
C ALA A 94 0.46 -25.82 4.05
N GLU A 95 0.69 -26.65 5.08
CA GLU A 95 0.15 -28.01 5.17
C GLU A 95 -1.32 -28.07 5.65
N PHE A 96 -1.89 -26.98 6.17
CA PHE A 96 -3.27 -26.94 6.70
C PHE A 96 -4.23 -26.05 5.89
N ILE A 97 -3.95 -25.83 4.60
CA ILE A 97 -4.89 -25.15 3.69
C ILE A 97 -5.79 -26.19 3.01
N PRO A 98 -7.13 -26.15 3.20
CA PRO A 98 -8.03 -26.99 2.44
C PRO A 98 -7.98 -26.57 0.96
N GLU A 99 -7.57 -27.53 0.13
CA GLU A 99 -7.44 -27.50 -1.33
C GLU A 99 -8.55 -26.70 -2.05
N GLN A 100 -8.30 -25.40 -2.29
CA GLN A 100 -8.87 -24.63 -3.40
C GLN A 100 -7.76 -23.77 -3.99
N GLY A 101 -7.54 -23.91 -5.30
CA GLY A 101 -6.68 -23.03 -6.09
C GLY A 101 -5.19 -23.31 -5.90
N VAL A 102 -4.56 -23.85 -6.94
CA VAL A 102 -3.12 -23.72 -7.11
C VAL A 102 -2.86 -22.22 -7.25
N VAL A 103 -2.23 -21.60 -6.26
CA VAL A 103 -1.63 -20.27 -6.41
C VAL A 103 -0.46 -20.45 -7.36
N GLU A 104 -0.72 -20.17 -8.64
CA GLU A 104 0.32 -19.75 -9.55
C GLU A 104 0.95 -18.50 -8.94
N ASP A 105 2.28 -18.45 -8.99
CA ASP A 105 3.14 -17.36 -8.52
C ASP A 105 2.95 -16.19 -9.51
N ASP A 106 1.71 -15.72 -9.64
CA ASP A 106 1.28 -14.45 -10.24
C ASP A 106 0.99 -13.50 -9.08
N GLU A 107 2.06 -13.06 -8.40
CA GLU A 107 2.01 -11.81 -7.66
C GLU A 107 1.76 -10.69 -8.67
N ASP A 108 0.48 -10.44 -8.95
CA ASP A 108 -0.15 -9.25 -9.52
C ASP A 108 -1.29 -9.65 -10.47
N GLU A 109 -2.44 -10.16 -9.97
CA GLU A 109 -3.75 -9.86 -10.59
C GLU A 109 -5.00 -10.29 -9.79
N ASP A 110 -4.91 -11.25 -8.85
CA ASP A 110 -6.13 -11.84 -8.25
C ASP A 110 -6.58 -11.26 -6.88
N TYR A 111 -5.83 -10.32 -6.28
CA TYR A 111 -6.24 -9.69 -5.01
C TYR A 111 -7.39 -8.66 -5.16
N PHE A 112 -7.74 -8.27 -6.40
CA PHE A 112 -8.65 -7.14 -6.62
C PHE A 112 -10.14 -7.51 -6.78
N ASP A 113 -10.50 -8.80 -6.88
CA ASP A 113 -11.86 -9.23 -7.23
C ASP A 113 -12.72 -9.68 -6.02
N ASP A 114 -12.12 -9.93 -4.86
CA ASP A 114 -12.82 -10.45 -3.67
C ASP A 114 -13.44 -9.38 -2.75
N GLU A 115 -13.23 -8.08 -3.02
CA GLU A 115 -13.68 -7.00 -2.11
C GLU A 115 -15.05 -6.37 -2.47
N TRP A 116 -15.79 -6.91 -3.46
CA TRP A 116 -17.11 -6.39 -3.85
C TRP A 116 -18.18 -7.48 -4.06
N PRO A 117 -18.94 -7.89 -3.03
CA PRO A 117 -20.11 -8.73 -3.25
C PRO A 117 -21.27 -7.89 -3.80
N MET A 118 -21.34 -7.73 -5.12
CA MET A 118 -22.56 -7.29 -5.79
C MET A 118 -23.50 -8.49 -5.94
N SER A 119 -24.53 -8.50 -5.10
CA SER A 119 -25.68 -9.42 -5.08
C SER A 119 -26.14 -9.88 -6.47
N SER A 120 -26.05 -11.18 -6.77
CA SER A 120 -27.18 -12.02 -7.22
C SER A 120 -26.78 -13.46 -7.53
N GLY A 121 -27.65 -14.42 -7.19
CA GLY A 121 -27.69 -15.73 -7.87
C GLY A 121 -27.20 -16.94 -7.08
N ASN A 122 -28.14 -17.62 -6.43
CA ASN A 122 -27.95 -18.87 -5.69
C ASN A 122 -27.60 -20.04 -6.67
N GLY A 123 -26.36 -20.53 -6.67
CA GLY A 123 -25.90 -21.61 -7.54
C GLY A 123 -25.14 -22.71 -6.79
N LYS A 124 -25.80 -23.85 -6.53
CA LYS A 124 -25.23 -25.03 -5.86
C LYS A 124 -24.03 -25.62 -6.63
N ARG A 125 -22.83 -25.62 -6.03
CA ARG A 125 -21.65 -26.35 -6.52
C ARG A 125 -21.72 -27.82 -6.08
N ARG A 126 -21.55 -28.76 -7.03
CA ARG A 126 -21.41 -30.22 -6.79
C ARG A 126 -19.91 -30.59 -6.67
N PRO A 127 -19.50 -31.50 -5.78
CA PRO A 127 -18.10 -31.91 -5.65
C PRO A 127 -17.71 -32.96 -6.72
N SER A 128 -16.53 -32.78 -7.30
CA SER A 128 -15.89 -33.68 -8.27
C SER A 128 -14.88 -34.59 -7.56
N SER A 129 -15.01 -35.90 -7.74
CA SER A 129 -14.11 -36.92 -7.18
C SER A 129 -12.88 -37.13 -8.07
N GLY A 130 -11.76 -36.46 -7.76
CA GLY A 130 -10.52 -36.63 -8.53
C GLY A 130 -9.18 -36.21 -7.88
N GLY A 131 -9.16 -35.74 -6.62
CA GLY A 131 -8.00 -35.06 -6.02
C GLY A 131 -6.74 -35.92 -5.79
N ALA A 132 -6.87 -37.24 -5.60
CA ALA A 132 -5.74 -38.04 -5.10
C ALA A 132 -4.59 -38.23 -6.12
N ARG A 133 -4.84 -38.21 -7.44
CA ARG A 133 -3.79 -38.43 -8.46
C ARG A 133 -3.02 -37.17 -8.87
N ARG A 134 -3.53 -35.96 -8.60
CA ARG A 134 -2.86 -34.70 -8.97
C ARG A 134 -1.80 -34.24 -7.96
N ARG A 135 -1.95 -34.58 -6.67
CA ARG A 135 -1.03 -34.14 -5.60
C ARG A 135 0.42 -34.64 -5.76
N LEU A 136 0.64 -35.83 -6.32
CA LEU A 136 1.98 -36.42 -6.46
C LEU A 136 2.83 -35.80 -7.58
N LEU A 137 2.21 -35.26 -8.64
CA LEU A 137 2.93 -34.66 -9.78
C LEU A 137 3.50 -33.27 -9.45
N ASN A 138 2.88 -32.53 -8.51
CA ASN A 138 3.31 -31.17 -8.16
C ASN A 138 4.53 -31.11 -7.24
N ARG A 139 4.80 -32.13 -6.43
CA ARG A 139 5.96 -32.15 -5.53
C ARG A 139 7.28 -32.20 -6.30
N GLN A 140 7.30 -32.92 -7.42
CA GLN A 140 8.50 -33.08 -8.26
C GLN A 140 8.81 -31.79 -9.04
N ALA A 141 7.77 -31.13 -9.59
CA ALA A 141 7.90 -29.83 -10.25
C ALA A 141 8.32 -28.69 -9.30
N LEU A 142 7.94 -28.76 -8.02
CA LEU A 142 8.39 -27.79 -7.01
C LEU A 142 9.87 -27.95 -6.66
N LEU A 143 10.34 -29.20 -6.55
CA LEU A 143 11.74 -29.54 -6.30
C LEU A 143 12.65 -29.19 -7.48
N GLU A 144 12.14 -29.24 -8.72
CA GLU A 144 12.87 -28.83 -9.92
C GLU A 144 13.04 -27.31 -10.08
N ARG A 145 12.29 -26.49 -9.34
CA ARG A 145 12.44 -25.02 -9.35
C ARG A 145 13.70 -24.54 -8.64
N TYR A 146 14.34 -25.37 -7.81
CA TYR A 146 15.53 -24.99 -7.05
C TYR A 146 16.69 -25.94 -7.35
N ARG A 147 17.75 -25.43 -7.98
CA ARG A 147 19.01 -26.17 -8.10
C ARG A 147 19.97 -25.75 -7.01
N GLU A 148 20.48 -26.71 -6.27
CA GLU A 148 21.61 -26.50 -5.37
C GLU A 148 22.90 -26.35 -6.19
N ILE A 149 23.55 -25.20 -6.04
CA ILE A 149 24.82 -24.87 -6.69
C ILE A 149 25.85 -24.73 -5.58
N ARG A 150 26.99 -25.39 -5.74
CA ARG A 150 28.15 -25.20 -4.87
C ARG A 150 29.07 -24.18 -5.51
N VAL A 151 29.34 -23.09 -4.80
CA VAL A 151 30.24 -22.02 -5.22
C VAL A 151 31.42 -21.99 -4.26
N GLN A 152 32.64 -21.97 -4.81
CA GLN A 152 33.87 -21.89 -4.02
C GLN A 152 34.46 -20.49 -4.13
N ASP A 153 34.76 -19.88 -3.00
CA ASP A 153 35.45 -18.59 -2.92
C ASP A 153 36.95 -18.74 -3.21
N GLN A 154 37.64 -17.63 -3.51
CA GLN A 154 39.08 -17.59 -3.83
C GLN A 154 39.95 -18.11 -2.68
N ALA A 155 39.47 -18.04 -1.44
CA ALA A 155 40.12 -18.62 -0.27
C ALA A 155 39.87 -20.14 -0.09
N GLY A 156 39.12 -20.78 -0.99
CA GLY A 156 38.87 -22.22 -0.99
C GLY A 156 37.63 -22.67 -0.20
N ASN A 157 36.89 -21.75 0.42
CA ASN A 157 35.65 -22.04 1.16
C ASN A 157 34.50 -22.34 0.20
N VAL A 158 33.74 -23.41 0.46
CA VAL A 158 32.63 -23.84 -0.40
C VAL A 158 31.29 -23.51 0.25
N TYR A 159 30.46 -22.76 -0.44
CA TYR A 159 29.10 -22.39 -0.06
C TYR A 159 28.10 -23.14 -0.95
N THR A 160 27.03 -23.67 -0.35
CA THR A 160 25.94 -24.30 -1.12
C THR A 160 24.77 -23.32 -1.14
N LEU A 161 24.36 -22.90 -2.33
CA LEU A 161 23.31 -21.92 -2.57
C LEU A 161 22.16 -22.60 -3.32
N LYS A 162 20.92 -22.37 -2.91
CA LYS A 162 19.73 -22.78 -3.68
C LYS A 162 19.38 -21.68 -4.67
N LYS A 163 19.59 -21.92 -5.96
CA LYS A 163 19.24 -20.99 -7.04
C LYS A 163 17.86 -21.35 -7.61
N LYS A 164 16.91 -20.40 -7.60
CA LYS A 164 15.63 -20.52 -8.31
C LYS A 164 15.95 -20.59 -9.81
N THR A 165 15.73 -21.75 -10.42
CA THR A 165 15.92 -21.97 -11.86
C THR A 165 14.59 -21.87 -12.56
N HIS A 166 14.46 -20.86 -13.42
CA HIS A 166 13.31 -20.73 -14.30
C HIS A 166 13.40 -21.83 -15.37
N LEU A 167 12.44 -22.75 -15.37
CA LEU A 167 12.41 -23.89 -16.29
C LEU A 167 11.94 -23.51 -17.70
N LEU A 168 11.38 -22.30 -17.88
CA LEU A 168 10.96 -21.82 -19.19
C LEU A 168 12.17 -21.27 -19.94
N ASP A 169 12.39 -21.81 -21.13
CA ASP A 169 13.40 -21.33 -22.08
C ASP A 169 13.07 -19.89 -22.51
N PRO A 170 13.95 -18.91 -22.22
CA PRO A 170 13.69 -17.51 -22.55
C PRO A 170 13.66 -17.22 -24.06
N SER A 171 14.09 -18.17 -24.90
CA SER A 171 14.02 -18.06 -26.36
C SER A 171 12.68 -18.50 -26.95
N LEU A 172 11.83 -19.16 -26.16
CA LEU A 172 10.50 -19.57 -26.61
C LEU A 172 9.50 -18.42 -26.49
N PRO A 173 8.59 -18.24 -27.48
CA PRO A 173 7.55 -17.24 -27.38
C PRO A 173 6.60 -17.58 -26.22
N THR A 174 6.35 -16.59 -25.37
CA THR A 174 5.34 -16.68 -24.31
C THR A 174 3.98 -16.30 -24.90
N TYR A 175 2.97 -17.13 -24.70
CA TYR A 175 1.61 -16.90 -25.17
C TYR A 175 0.72 -16.47 -24.00
N SER A 176 0.39 -15.19 -23.93
CA SER A 176 -0.59 -14.67 -22.96
C SER A 176 -1.99 -14.67 -23.58
N ARG A 177 -2.98 -15.21 -22.88
CA ARG A 177 -4.38 -15.14 -23.31
C ARG A 177 -4.96 -13.78 -22.96
N LEU A 178 -5.50 -13.09 -23.96
CA LEU A 178 -6.21 -11.83 -23.71
C LEU A 178 -7.49 -12.12 -22.90
N PRO A 179 -7.80 -11.32 -21.87
CA PRO A 179 -9.03 -11.46 -21.11
C PRO A 179 -10.26 -11.20 -22.00
N PRO A 180 -11.40 -11.84 -21.68
CA PRO A 180 -12.63 -11.66 -22.45
C PRO A 180 -13.14 -10.21 -22.36
N PRO A 181 -13.87 -9.72 -23.37
CA PRO A 181 -14.46 -8.38 -23.31
C PRO A 181 -15.55 -8.30 -22.21
N PRO A 182 -15.60 -7.19 -21.45
CA PRO A 182 -14.74 -6.01 -21.53
C PRO A 182 -13.34 -6.26 -20.94
N ILE A 183 -12.31 -5.91 -21.72
CA ILE A 183 -10.91 -6.03 -21.28
C ILE A 183 -10.71 -5.13 -20.04
N PRO A 184 -10.17 -5.65 -18.93
CA PRO A 184 -9.87 -4.86 -17.75
C PRO A 184 -8.94 -3.68 -18.04
N ALA A 185 -9.10 -2.59 -17.28
CA ALA A 185 -8.28 -1.39 -17.45
C ALA A 185 -6.79 -1.62 -17.12
N SER A 186 -6.46 -2.69 -16.39
CA SER A 186 -5.08 -3.15 -16.17
C SER A 186 -4.42 -3.65 -17.46
N TRP A 187 -5.18 -4.27 -18.36
CA TRP A 187 -4.69 -4.82 -19.63
C TRP A 187 -4.72 -3.82 -20.78
N ALA A 188 -5.80 -3.03 -20.90
CA ALA A 188 -5.91 -2.04 -21.97
C ALA A 188 -6.84 -0.88 -21.59
N ARG A 189 -6.46 0.34 -22.01
CA ARG A 189 -7.37 1.49 -21.97
C ARG A 189 -8.19 1.53 -23.25
N ARG A 190 -9.51 1.65 -23.11
CA ARG A 190 -10.41 1.87 -24.24
C ARG A 190 -10.24 3.31 -24.74
N ILE A 191 -9.90 3.47 -26.02
CA ILE A 191 -9.96 4.78 -26.68
C ILE A 191 -11.44 5.11 -26.90
N VAL A 192 -11.90 6.19 -26.28
CA VAL A 192 -13.27 6.69 -26.39
C VAL A 192 -13.27 7.87 -27.37
N PRO A 193 -14.32 8.07 -28.18
CA PRO A 193 -14.49 9.31 -28.93
C PRO A 193 -14.34 10.52 -28.01
N LEU A 194 -13.77 11.60 -28.54
CA LEU A 194 -13.69 12.86 -27.80
C LEU A 194 -15.11 13.41 -27.63
N GLU A 195 -15.72 13.12 -26.49
CA GLU A 195 -16.93 13.81 -26.05
C GLU A 195 -16.49 15.12 -25.41
N GLU A 196 -17.04 16.24 -25.88
CA GLU A 196 -16.96 17.50 -25.13
C GLU A 196 -17.67 17.25 -23.80
N GLN A 197 -16.88 17.02 -22.74
CA GLN A 197 -17.43 16.93 -21.41
C GLN A 197 -17.94 18.33 -21.06
N ASP A 198 -19.25 18.52 -21.15
CA ASP A 198 -19.95 19.62 -20.50
C ASP A 198 -19.83 19.41 -18.99
N ILE A 199 -18.65 19.68 -18.44
CA ILE A 199 -18.42 19.64 -17.00
C ILE A 199 -19.25 20.80 -16.44
N PRO A 200 -20.25 20.52 -15.60
CA PRO A 200 -21.11 21.58 -15.09
C PRO A 200 -20.26 22.64 -14.40
N LEU A 201 -20.48 23.90 -14.80
CA LEU A 201 -19.84 25.08 -14.20
C LEU A 201 -20.05 25.11 -12.68
N SER A 202 -21.13 24.51 -12.17
CA SER A 202 -21.44 24.43 -10.75
C SER A 202 -21.82 22.99 -10.39
N SER A 203 -21.06 22.38 -9.48
CA SER A 203 -21.40 21.09 -8.87
C SER A 203 -22.01 21.31 -7.47
N PRO A 204 -22.90 20.43 -6.99
CA PRO A 204 -23.39 20.49 -5.61
C PRO A 204 -22.22 20.48 -4.62
N GLY A 205 -22.27 21.35 -3.60
CA GLY A 205 -21.24 21.42 -2.58
C GLY A 205 -19.91 22.05 -3.01
N SER A 206 -19.83 22.62 -4.22
CA SER A 206 -18.67 23.39 -4.68
C SER A 206 -18.87 24.89 -4.47
N ASN A 207 -17.78 25.60 -4.23
CA ASN A 207 -17.76 27.07 -4.15
C ASN A 207 -16.74 27.60 -5.16
N ILE A 208 -17.10 28.60 -5.96
CA ILE A 208 -16.23 29.14 -7.01
C ILE A 208 -16.08 30.63 -6.81
N ILE A 209 -14.83 31.09 -6.76
CA ILE A 209 -14.47 32.49 -6.56
C ILE A 209 -13.63 32.93 -7.76
N SER A 210 -14.19 33.79 -8.60
CA SER A 210 -13.49 34.37 -9.75
C SER A 210 -12.96 35.75 -9.41
N ILE A 211 -11.65 35.94 -9.54
CA ILE A 211 -10.94 37.19 -9.19
C ILE A 211 -9.88 37.52 -10.23
N HIS A 212 -9.40 38.76 -10.29
CA HIS A 212 -8.38 39.13 -11.26
C HIS A 212 -6.97 38.63 -10.94
N GLN A 213 -6.62 38.51 -9.66
CA GLN A 213 -5.33 38.02 -9.18
C GLN A 213 -5.48 37.39 -7.80
N VAL A 214 -4.98 36.16 -7.61
CA VAL A 214 -5.07 35.46 -6.31
C VAL A 214 -4.37 36.20 -5.17
N ILE A 215 -3.35 37.00 -5.47
CA ILE A 215 -2.64 37.82 -4.48
C ILE A 215 -3.57 38.85 -3.82
N SER A 216 -4.60 39.30 -4.52
CA SER A 216 -5.57 40.28 -4.04
C SER A 216 -6.71 39.67 -3.23
N LEU A 217 -6.75 38.33 -3.10
CA LEU A 217 -7.78 37.62 -2.37
C LEU A 217 -7.72 37.94 -0.87
N ASP A 218 -8.86 38.27 -0.29
CA ASP A 218 -9.01 38.39 1.15
C ASP A 218 -9.18 36.99 1.77
N PHE A 219 -8.07 36.38 2.16
CA PHE A 219 -8.04 35.08 2.82
C PHE A 219 -8.83 35.08 4.15
N ALA A 220 -9.14 36.23 4.75
CA ALA A 220 -9.97 36.26 5.97
C ALA A 220 -11.43 35.87 5.71
N GLN A 221 -11.90 35.99 4.47
CA GLN A 221 -13.26 35.58 4.06
C GLN A 221 -13.36 34.08 3.76
N LEU A 222 -12.22 33.41 3.61
CA LEU A 222 -12.20 31.97 3.40
C LEU A 222 -12.44 31.20 4.70
N PRO A 223 -13.15 30.06 4.65
CA PRO A 223 -13.22 29.11 5.75
C PRO A 223 -11.83 28.64 6.17
N ARG A 224 -11.52 28.67 7.48
CA ARG A 224 -10.26 28.11 8.02
C ARG A 224 -10.38 26.61 8.32
N THR A 225 -11.09 25.89 7.46
CA THR A 225 -11.49 24.49 7.66
C THR A 225 -10.79 23.53 6.69
N TYR A 226 -9.89 24.03 5.84
CA TYR A 226 -9.30 23.24 4.76
C TYR A 226 -8.33 22.19 5.28
N GLN A 227 -8.64 20.93 4.97
CA GLN A 227 -7.72 19.80 5.19
C GLN A 227 -6.63 19.74 4.14
N ALA A 228 -6.91 20.22 2.92
CA ALA A 228 -5.89 20.37 1.90
C ALA A 228 -6.06 21.63 1.06
N ILE A 229 -4.92 22.26 0.78
CA ILE A 229 -4.79 23.33 -0.21
C ILE A 229 -4.02 22.76 -1.41
N TYR A 230 -4.59 22.87 -2.60
CA TYR A 230 -3.96 22.57 -3.87
C TYR A 230 -3.64 23.87 -4.60
N ALA A 231 -2.37 24.12 -4.89
CA ALA A 231 -1.89 25.37 -5.44
C ALA A 231 -1.05 25.14 -6.70
N ASP A 232 -1.42 25.84 -7.77
CA ASP A 232 -0.62 25.94 -9.00
C ASP A 232 -0.17 27.38 -9.28
N PRO A 233 0.67 27.98 -8.42
CA PRO A 233 1.08 29.36 -8.59
C PRO A 233 1.87 29.55 -9.90
N PRO A 234 1.62 30.63 -10.68
CA PRO A 234 2.37 30.94 -11.89
C PRO A 234 3.76 31.48 -11.55
N LEU A 235 4.63 30.66 -10.96
CA LEU A 235 5.93 31.08 -10.45
C LEU A 235 6.84 31.63 -11.57
N LEU A 236 7.47 32.76 -11.29
CA LEU A 236 8.49 33.38 -12.13
C LEU A 236 9.83 32.67 -11.96
N LEU A 237 10.43 32.22 -13.06
CA LEU A 237 11.73 31.56 -13.06
C LEU A 237 12.88 32.56 -13.17
N ASP A 238 14.06 32.16 -12.67
CA ASP A 238 15.27 32.98 -12.75
C ASP A 238 15.68 33.15 -14.23
N GLY A 239 15.72 34.39 -14.72
CA GLY A 239 16.05 34.73 -16.11
C GLY A 239 14.83 34.85 -17.05
N GLU A 240 13.62 34.52 -16.58
CA GLU A 240 12.38 34.78 -17.32
C GLU A 240 12.01 36.27 -17.24
N PRO A 241 11.51 36.91 -18.32
CA PRO A 241 11.03 38.29 -18.26
C PRO A 241 9.86 38.40 -17.29
N LYS A 242 9.84 39.48 -16.49
CA LYS A 242 8.71 39.78 -15.59
C LYS A 242 7.45 39.96 -16.42
N HIS A 243 6.41 39.17 -16.11
CA HIS A 243 5.10 39.25 -16.73
C HIS A 243 4.03 39.48 -15.64
N PRO A 244 2.99 40.31 -15.88
CA PRO A 244 1.96 40.59 -14.86
C PRO A 244 1.23 39.34 -14.33
N SER A 245 1.11 38.31 -15.15
CA SER A 245 0.50 37.02 -14.78
C SER A 245 1.46 36.04 -14.09
N LYS A 246 2.70 36.45 -13.81
CA LYS A 246 3.71 35.63 -13.12
C LYS A 246 3.94 36.16 -11.71
N LEU A 247 4.14 35.25 -10.78
CA LEU A 247 4.28 35.50 -9.36
C LEU A 247 5.72 35.27 -8.93
N SER A 248 6.34 36.25 -8.26
CA SER A 248 7.65 36.01 -7.65
C SER A 248 7.51 35.14 -6.39
N LEU A 249 8.54 34.35 -6.08
CA LEU A 249 8.49 33.51 -4.88
C LEU A 249 8.43 34.34 -3.58
N GLU A 250 8.96 35.57 -3.60
CA GLU A 250 8.83 36.50 -2.48
C GLU A 250 7.38 36.93 -2.27
N ASP A 251 6.66 37.24 -3.35
CA ASP A 251 5.24 37.57 -3.27
C ASP A 251 4.42 36.37 -2.79
N PHE A 252 4.73 35.17 -3.29
CA PHE A 252 4.11 33.93 -2.82
C PHE A 252 4.32 33.71 -1.32
N SER A 253 5.52 34.00 -0.80
CA SER A 253 5.84 33.82 0.62
C SER A 253 5.04 34.72 1.57
N ARG A 254 4.47 35.82 1.06
CA ARG A 254 3.65 36.76 1.84
C ARG A 254 2.18 36.33 1.92
N LEU A 255 1.76 35.30 1.19
CA LEU A 255 0.38 34.82 1.23
C LEU A 255 0.09 34.14 2.57
N PRO A 256 -1.03 34.49 3.25
CA PRO A 256 -1.41 33.89 4.53
C PRO A 256 -2.07 32.52 4.33
N LEU A 257 -1.31 31.54 3.79
CA LEU A 257 -1.80 30.19 3.55
C LEU A 257 -1.82 29.32 4.82
N GLU A 258 -0.83 29.49 5.70
CA GLU A 258 -0.72 28.70 6.94
C GLU A 258 -1.98 28.72 7.81
N PRO A 259 -2.66 29.87 8.04
CA PRO A 259 -3.86 29.93 8.88
C PRO A 259 -5.08 29.25 8.27
N GLN A 260 -5.05 28.96 6.96
CA GLN A 260 -6.16 28.32 6.24
C GLN A 260 -6.11 26.80 6.35
N ILE A 261 -4.93 26.24 6.66
CA ILE A 261 -4.71 24.79 6.79
C ILE A 261 -5.00 24.38 8.23
N VAL A 262 -5.90 23.42 8.41
CA VAL A 262 -6.19 22.83 9.72
C VAL A 262 -4.98 22.07 10.27
N PRO A 263 -4.86 21.88 11.61
CA PRO A 263 -3.82 21.01 12.17
C PRO A 263 -3.84 19.63 11.51
N GLY A 264 -2.65 19.11 11.14
CA GLY A 264 -2.51 17.84 10.42
C GLY A 264 -2.82 17.90 8.92
N GLY A 265 -3.35 19.02 8.41
CA GLY A 265 -3.68 19.23 7.01
C GLY A 265 -2.47 19.42 6.08
N PHE A 266 -2.74 19.53 4.79
CA PHE A 266 -1.75 19.46 3.73
C PHE A 266 -1.74 20.69 2.80
N LEU A 267 -0.56 21.01 2.28
CA LEU A 267 -0.35 21.89 1.15
C LEU A 267 0.27 21.08 0.01
N PHE A 268 -0.44 21.03 -1.10
CA PHE A 268 0.00 20.48 -2.38
C PHE A 268 0.37 21.67 -3.28
N VAL A 269 1.66 21.87 -3.55
CA VAL A 269 2.12 23.03 -4.34
C VAL A 269 2.98 22.60 -5.53
N TRP A 270 2.53 22.96 -6.73
CA TRP A 270 3.32 22.76 -7.93
C TRP A 270 4.53 23.68 -7.95
N THR A 271 5.70 23.08 -8.13
CA THR A 271 6.97 23.80 -8.08
C THR A 271 7.89 23.34 -9.22
N PRO A 272 8.39 24.27 -10.06
CA PRO A 272 9.44 23.98 -11.02
C PRO A 272 10.72 23.53 -10.31
N LYS A 273 11.48 22.62 -10.94
CA LYS A 273 12.69 22.02 -10.35
C LYS A 273 13.67 23.07 -9.81
N ALA A 274 13.86 24.18 -10.54
CA ALA A 274 14.78 25.25 -10.16
C ALA A 274 14.40 25.95 -8.85
N LEU A 275 13.12 25.93 -8.46
CA LEU A 275 12.60 26.66 -7.30
C LEU A 275 12.36 25.78 -6.07
N ILE A 276 12.49 24.45 -6.17
CA ILE A 276 12.16 23.51 -5.07
C ILE A 276 12.86 23.91 -3.76
N ALA A 277 14.18 24.13 -3.79
CA ALA A 277 14.93 24.46 -2.58
C ALA A 277 14.48 25.79 -1.93
N ARG A 278 14.08 26.78 -2.75
CA ARG A 278 13.59 28.07 -2.25
C ARG A 278 12.15 27.94 -1.74
N MET A 279 11.31 27.16 -2.44
CA MET A 279 9.94 26.87 -2.01
C MET A 279 9.90 26.17 -0.66
N LEU A 280 10.75 25.15 -0.46
CA LEU A 280 10.86 24.44 0.82
C LEU A 280 11.25 25.36 1.98
N LYS A 281 12.10 26.37 1.74
CA LYS A 281 12.44 27.39 2.76
C LYS A 281 11.22 28.22 3.14
N VAL A 282 10.42 28.65 2.15
CA VAL A 282 9.19 29.41 2.38
C VAL A 282 8.20 28.58 3.19
N THR A 283 7.96 27.33 2.80
CA THR A 283 6.96 26.48 3.45
C THR A 283 7.41 25.99 4.83
N THR A 284 8.72 25.82 5.05
CA THR A 284 9.29 25.57 6.39
C THR A 284 9.11 26.79 7.29
N ALA A 285 9.27 28.02 6.77
CA ALA A 285 9.01 29.24 7.54
C ALA A 285 7.53 29.39 7.91
N TRP A 286 6.62 28.79 7.14
CA TRP A 286 5.20 28.64 7.47
C TRP A 286 4.92 27.48 8.45
N GLY A 287 5.94 26.78 8.97
CA GLY A 287 5.76 25.66 9.89
C GLY A 287 5.24 24.38 9.24
N LEU A 288 5.30 24.28 7.91
CA LEU A 288 4.95 23.06 7.19
C LEU A 288 6.17 22.16 7.02
N ARG A 289 5.98 20.86 7.23
CA ARG A 289 7.01 19.84 7.04
C ARG A 289 6.86 19.19 5.68
N TYR A 290 7.97 19.03 4.97
CA TYR A 290 7.99 18.22 3.76
C TYR A 290 7.73 16.75 4.10
N VAL A 291 6.82 16.11 3.35
CA VAL A 291 6.49 14.69 3.51
C VAL A 291 6.85 13.92 2.26
N GLU A 292 6.32 14.34 1.11
CA GLU A 292 6.40 13.56 -0.13
C GLU A 292 6.31 14.47 -1.36
N ASN A 293 6.46 13.91 -2.55
CA ASN A 293 6.30 14.62 -3.80
C ASN A 293 5.77 13.74 -4.92
N ILE A 294 4.99 14.32 -5.84
CA ILE A 294 4.62 13.68 -7.11
C ILE A 294 5.38 14.36 -8.25
N CYS A 295 6.03 13.58 -9.10
CA CYS A 295 6.74 14.05 -10.29
C CYS A 295 5.90 13.88 -11.55
N TRP A 296 5.57 14.98 -12.21
CA TRP A 296 4.97 14.98 -13.53
C TRP A 296 6.04 15.14 -14.60
N VAL A 297 6.40 14.03 -15.23
CA VAL A 297 7.38 13.95 -16.31
C VAL A 297 6.68 14.15 -17.64
N LYS A 298 7.20 15.08 -18.44
CA LYS A 298 6.63 15.45 -19.72
C LYS A 298 7.33 14.69 -20.84
N LEU A 299 6.54 14.14 -21.76
CA LEU A 299 7.00 13.46 -22.97
C LEU A 299 6.73 14.33 -24.20
N ASP A 300 7.67 14.31 -25.15
CA ASP A 300 7.44 14.83 -26.49
C ASP A 300 6.49 13.90 -27.26
N ALA A 301 5.42 14.46 -27.81
CA ALA A 301 4.39 13.73 -28.54
C ALA A 301 4.92 13.08 -29.83
N ALA A 302 5.96 13.66 -30.44
CA ALA A 302 6.49 13.15 -31.71
C ALA A 302 7.38 11.91 -31.54
N HIS A 303 8.12 11.80 -30.43
CA HIS A 303 9.20 10.82 -30.30
C HIS A 303 9.12 9.95 -29.04
N HIS A 304 8.11 10.15 -28.17
CA HIS A 304 8.01 9.47 -26.87
C HIS A 304 9.28 9.64 -26.01
N THR A 305 10.06 10.68 -26.27
CA THR A 305 11.26 11.01 -25.52
C THR A 305 10.90 11.98 -24.41
N ILE A 306 11.75 12.00 -23.37
CA ILE A 306 11.61 12.97 -22.28
C ILE A 306 11.74 14.38 -22.86
N HIS A 307 10.75 15.22 -22.58
CA HIS A 307 10.73 16.61 -23.02
C HIS A 307 11.95 17.37 -22.47
N GLY A 308 12.65 18.09 -23.33
CA GLY A 308 13.80 18.93 -22.95
C GLY A 308 13.45 20.40 -23.03
N GLY A 309 12.68 20.91 -22.06
CA GLY A 309 12.30 22.32 -22.01
C GLY A 309 13.52 23.24 -21.88
N LEU A 310 13.40 24.46 -22.41
CA LEU A 310 14.46 25.46 -22.35
C LEU A 310 14.69 25.92 -20.90
N SER A 311 15.93 25.86 -20.45
CA SER A 311 16.37 26.40 -19.16
C SER A 311 17.81 26.88 -19.29
N THR A 312 18.20 27.81 -18.41
CA THR A 312 19.54 28.40 -18.39
C THR A 312 20.64 27.41 -18.01
N THR A 313 20.31 26.34 -17.27
CA THR A 313 21.31 25.42 -16.70
C THR A 313 21.03 23.95 -16.98
N ILE A 314 19.80 23.46 -16.73
CA ILE A 314 19.41 22.06 -16.91
C ILE A 314 18.02 22.01 -17.52
N GLY A 315 17.85 21.24 -18.60
CA GLY A 315 16.58 21.11 -19.31
C GLY A 315 15.40 20.78 -18.41
N GLU A 316 14.27 21.44 -18.67
CA GLU A 316 13.02 21.25 -17.94
C GLU A 316 12.24 20.06 -18.50
N SER A 317 12.37 18.92 -17.84
CA SER A 317 11.70 17.68 -18.24
C SER A 317 10.52 17.28 -17.36
N LYS A 318 10.39 17.90 -16.19
CA LYS A 318 9.36 17.58 -15.22
C LYS A 318 9.02 18.74 -14.33
N MET A 319 7.85 18.65 -13.72
CA MET A 319 7.42 19.52 -12.64
C MET A 319 7.08 18.67 -11.42
N THR A 320 7.24 19.24 -10.22
CA THR A 320 7.09 18.49 -8.98
C THR A 320 5.96 19.10 -8.16
N LEU A 321 4.98 18.29 -7.78
CA LEU A 321 3.98 18.63 -6.78
C LEU A 321 4.57 18.29 -5.41
N LEU A 322 4.92 19.31 -4.62
CA LEU A 322 5.41 19.11 -3.27
C LEU A 322 4.22 18.87 -2.33
N ILE A 323 4.31 17.85 -1.48
CA ILE A 323 3.33 17.51 -0.46
C ILE A 323 3.92 17.88 0.89
N LEU A 324 3.31 18.89 1.51
CA LEU A 324 3.75 19.48 2.77
C LEU A 324 2.64 19.31 3.80
N ARG A 325 3.00 18.96 5.03
CA ARG A 325 2.05 18.68 6.11
C ARG A 325 2.25 19.64 7.27
N LYS A 326 1.15 20.19 7.78
CA LYS A 326 1.12 20.96 9.02
C LYS A 326 1.16 20.02 10.21
N GLU A 327 1.81 20.44 11.30
CA GLU A 327 1.77 19.65 12.54
C GLU A 327 0.33 19.46 13.05
N GLY A 328 0.03 18.26 13.54
CA GLY A 328 -1.27 17.86 14.02
C GLY A 328 -1.68 16.48 13.54
N ASP A 329 -2.80 16.02 14.08
CA ASP A 329 -3.38 14.72 13.77
C ASP A 329 -4.55 14.87 12.79
N LEU A 330 -4.60 13.99 11.81
CA LEU A 330 -5.64 13.96 10.78
C LEU A 330 -5.78 12.52 10.29
N GLU A 331 -7.02 12.07 10.09
CA GLU A 331 -7.28 10.74 9.54
C GLU A 331 -6.83 10.69 8.07
N LEU A 332 -5.87 9.81 7.77
CA LEU A 332 -5.33 9.60 6.43
C LEU A 332 -5.68 8.20 5.96
N ARG A 333 -6.02 8.07 4.68
CA ARG A 333 -6.05 6.76 4.03
C ARG A 333 -4.74 6.49 3.33
N HIS A 334 -4.35 5.22 3.31
CA HIS A 334 -3.23 4.77 2.48
C HIS A 334 -3.54 5.03 1.01
N GLN A 335 -2.56 5.57 0.29
CA GLN A 335 -2.71 5.89 -1.11
C GLN A 335 -1.89 4.91 -1.96
N ARG A 336 -2.53 4.33 -2.98
CA ARG A 336 -1.90 3.46 -3.99
C ARG A 336 -1.79 4.17 -5.35
N SER A 337 -1.41 5.45 -5.35
CA SER A 337 -1.16 6.20 -6.58
C SER A 337 0.33 6.26 -6.89
N PRO A 338 0.72 6.33 -8.17
CA PRO A 338 2.11 6.45 -8.53
C PRO A 338 2.67 7.83 -8.15
N ASP A 339 3.91 7.85 -7.67
CA ASP A 339 4.65 9.09 -7.38
C ASP A 339 5.22 9.74 -8.64
N VAL A 340 5.28 8.99 -9.75
CA VAL A 340 5.79 9.48 -11.03
C VAL A 340 4.72 9.26 -12.09
N VAL A 341 4.34 10.34 -12.78
CA VAL A 341 3.40 10.28 -13.89
C VAL A 341 4.05 10.81 -15.14
N PHE A 342 4.04 9.98 -16.18
CA PHE A 342 4.42 10.35 -17.52
C PHE A 342 3.19 10.80 -18.29
N ASP A 343 3.27 11.99 -18.88
CA ASP A 343 2.22 12.50 -19.74
C ASP A 343 2.82 13.30 -20.89
N PHE A 344 2.05 13.46 -21.96
CA PHE A 344 2.49 14.22 -23.12
C PHE A 344 2.34 15.73 -22.88
N VAL A 345 3.23 16.50 -23.49
CA VAL A 345 3.08 17.97 -23.50
C VAL A 345 1.84 18.32 -24.32
N VAL A 346 0.84 18.88 -23.65
CA VAL A 346 -0.34 19.47 -24.30
C VAL A 346 0.02 20.89 -24.78
N PRO A 347 -0.14 21.21 -26.08
CA PRO A 347 0.07 22.57 -26.57
C PRO A 347 -0.84 23.57 -25.85
N ARG A 348 -0.28 24.70 -25.43
CA ARG A 348 -1.04 25.77 -24.76
C ARG A 348 -2.00 26.44 -25.74
N LEU A 349 -3.21 26.72 -25.27
CA LEU A 349 -4.17 27.54 -25.99
C LEU A 349 -3.74 29.03 -25.97
N PRO A 350 -4.18 29.84 -26.95
CA PRO A 350 -3.92 31.28 -26.94
C PRO A 350 -4.39 31.94 -25.63
N GLY A 351 -3.51 32.69 -24.97
CA GLY A 351 -3.79 33.34 -23.68
C GLY A 351 -3.50 32.48 -22.44
N GLN A 352 -3.19 31.19 -22.61
CA GLN A 352 -2.87 30.29 -21.51
C GLN A 352 -1.42 30.48 -21.03
N VAL A 353 -1.26 30.89 -19.78
CA VAL A 353 0.06 31.19 -19.17
C VAL A 353 0.73 29.94 -18.57
N ARG A 354 -0.05 28.91 -18.23
CA ARG A 354 0.39 27.71 -17.50
C ARG A 354 -0.11 26.44 -18.16
N ASP A 355 0.64 25.35 -18.02
CA ASP A 355 0.19 24.03 -18.51
C ASP A 355 -0.94 23.48 -17.65
N GLU A 356 -1.93 22.82 -18.26
CA GLU A 356 -2.95 22.08 -17.52
C GLU A 356 -2.31 20.91 -16.77
N LYS A 357 -2.67 20.75 -15.49
CA LYS A 357 -2.12 19.69 -14.64
C LYS A 357 -2.94 18.41 -14.76
N PRO A 358 -2.32 17.25 -14.49
CA PRO A 358 -3.04 15.99 -14.52
C PRO A 358 -4.25 15.96 -13.56
N SER A 359 -5.44 15.74 -14.10
CA SER A 359 -6.71 15.77 -13.35
C SER A 359 -6.87 14.62 -12.35
N PHE A 360 -6.07 13.54 -12.45
CA PHE A 360 -6.12 12.43 -11.51
C PHE A 360 -5.72 12.86 -10.08
N LEU A 361 -4.97 13.97 -9.94
CA LEU A 361 -4.48 14.45 -8.65
C LEU A 361 -5.60 14.87 -7.70
N TYR A 362 -6.71 15.41 -8.21
CA TYR A 362 -7.86 15.69 -7.36
C TYR A 362 -8.41 14.41 -6.74
N LYS A 363 -8.46 13.31 -7.52
CA LYS A 363 -8.88 12.00 -7.00
C LYS A 363 -7.90 11.49 -5.95
N VAL A 364 -6.59 11.68 -6.14
CA VAL A 364 -5.55 11.31 -5.16
C VAL A 364 -5.72 12.05 -3.85
N ILE A 365 -5.91 13.37 -3.90
CA ILE A 365 -6.10 14.21 -2.70
C ILE A 365 -7.38 13.82 -1.97
N GLU A 366 -8.46 13.59 -2.70
CA GLU A 366 -9.74 13.16 -2.14
C GLU A 366 -9.72 11.77 -1.52
N THR A 367 -8.97 10.82 -2.09
CA THR A 367 -8.84 9.48 -1.50
C THR A 367 -7.98 9.51 -0.26
N LEU A 368 -6.91 10.31 -0.24
CA LEU A 368 -6.06 10.52 0.92
C LEU A 368 -6.83 11.12 2.11
N LEU A 369 -7.71 12.09 1.85
CA LEU A 369 -8.44 12.87 2.84
C LEU A 369 -9.95 12.63 2.76
N PRO A 370 -10.46 11.48 3.23
CA PRO A 370 -11.88 11.14 3.13
C PRO A 370 -12.76 12.10 3.94
N GLY A 371 -12.27 12.61 5.07
CA GLY A 371 -13.03 13.49 5.97
C GLY A 371 -13.32 14.87 5.40
N ALA A 372 -12.63 15.28 4.34
CA ALA A 372 -12.87 16.55 3.64
C ALA A 372 -13.88 16.43 2.48
N LYS A 373 -14.32 15.21 2.14
CA LYS A 373 -15.32 15.03 1.09
C LYS A 373 -16.65 15.63 1.51
N TRP A 374 -17.29 16.34 0.58
CA TRP A 374 -18.60 16.90 0.80
C TRP A 374 -19.68 15.81 0.87
N THR A 375 -20.59 15.96 1.83
CA THR A 375 -21.78 15.15 2.00
C THR A 375 -23.03 16.01 1.89
N GLU A 376 -24.14 15.43 1.49
CA GLU A 376 -25.41 16.16 1.38
C GLU A 376 -25.83 16.74 2.74
N GLY A 377 -25.90 18.07 2.82
CA GLY A 377 -26.19 18.82 4.05
C GLY A 377 -24.99 19.51 4.71
N ALA A 378 -23.76 19.20 4.29
CA ALA A 378 -22.57 19.95 4.71
C ALA A 378 -22.43 21.28 3.95
N GLU A 379 -21.78 22.26 4.58
CA GLU A 379 -21.48 23.54 3.93
C GLU A 379 -20.55 23.32 2.72
N ALA A 380 -20.87 24.01 1.61
CA ALA A 380 -20.15 23.87 0.35
C ALA A 380 -18.71 24.42 0.45
N GLY A 381 -17.76 23.73 -0.20
CA GLY A 381 -16.40 24.24 -0.37
C GLY A 381 -15.57 24.40 0.91
N GLN A 382 -15.81 23.59 1.95
CA GLN A 382 -15.07 23.72 3.22
C GLN A 382 -13.94 22.71 3.43
N GLY A 383 -13.89 21.64 2.62
CA GLY A 383 -12.90 20.58 2.79
C GLY A 383 -11.57 20.88 2.09
N PHE A 384 -11.65 21.34 0.83
CA PHE A 384 -10.51 21.56 -0.03
C PHE A 384 -10.47 22.97 -0.60
N LEU A 385 -9.28 23.54 -0.76
CA LEU A 385 -9.07 24.83 -1.41
C LEU A 385 -8.16 24.65 -2.62
N GLU A 386 -8.63 25.05 -3.79
CA GLU A 386 -7.82 25.16 -5.01
C GLU A 386 -7.50 26.62 -5.29
N LEU A 387 -6.21 26.91 -5.45
CA LEU A 387 -5.70 28.24 -5.79
C LEU A 387 -5.10 28.23 -7.19
N TRP A 388 -5.37 29.31 -7.94
CA TRP A 388 -5.00 29.46 -9.35
C TRP A 388 -5.62 28.40 -10.26
N ALA A 389 -6.91 28.10 -10.07
CA ALA A 389 -7.62 27.18 -10.96
C ALA A 389 -7.56 27.69 -12.41
N MET A 390 -7.29 26.79 -13.36
CA MET A 390 -7.21 27.15 -14.79
C MET A 390 -8.60 27.33 -15.41
N HIS A 391 -9.61 26.68 -14.83
CA HIS A 391 -10.99 26.75 -15.27
C HIS A 391 -11.90 26.89 -14.06
N PRO A 392 -13.00 27.66 -14.17
CA PRO A 392 -13.98 27.80 -13.10
C PRO A 392 -14.89 26.55 -13.04
N ARG A 393 -14.28 25.38 -12.79
CA ARG A 393 -14.99 24.10 -12.70
C ARG A 393 -15.28 23.79 -11.24
N GLY A 394 -16.57 23.66 -10.91
CA GLY A 394 -16.99 23.29 -9.55
C GLY A 394 -16.73 21.82 -9.27
N ARG A 395 -16.04 21.53 -8.15
CA ARG A 395 -15.82 20.17 -7.65
C ARG A 395 -16.40 20.03 -6.22
N PRO A 396 -17.22 19.00 -5.92
CA PRO A 396 -17.86 18.89 -4.61
C PRO A 396 -16.85 18.90 -3.46
N GLY A 397 -17.06 19.78 -2.47
CA GLY A 397 -16.16 19.95 -1.31
C GLY A 397 -14.98 20.90 -1.56
N TRP A 398 -14.79 21.36 -2.79
CA TRP A 398 -13.73 22.30 -3.15
C TRP A 398 -14.25 23.74 -3.20
N THR A 399 -13.45 24.65 -2.64
CA THR A 399 -13.45 26.06 -3.03
C THR A 399 -12.42 26.26 -4.12
N THR A 400 -12.88 26.64 -5.31
CA THR A 400 -12.04 26.85 -6.48
C THR A 400 -11.85 28.35 -6.71
N VAL A 401 -10.63 28.84 -6.54
CA VAL A 401 -10.26 30.23 -6.83
C VAL A 401 -9.68 30.31 -8.24
N HIS A 402 -10.44 30.91 -9.14
CA HIS A 402 -10.10 31.09 -10.55
C HIS A 402 -9.59 32.52 -10.80
N GLU A 403 -8.50 32.62 -11.57
CA GLU A 403 -7.88 33.89 -12.00
C GLU A 403 -8.23 34.22 -13.45
#